data_AF-A0A7C1A0B7-F1
#
_entry.id   AF-A0A7C1A0B7-F1
#
_cell.length_a   1.000
_cell.length_b   1.000
_cell.length_c   1.000
_cell.angle_alpha   90.00
_cell.angle_beta   90.00
_cell.angle_gamma   90.00
#
_symmetry.space_group_name_H-M   'P 1'
#
loop_
_entity.id
_entity.type
_entity.pdbx_description
1 polymer ?
#
loop_
_entity_poly.entity_id
_entity_poly.type
_entity_poly.pdbx_seq_one_letter_code
_entity_poly.pdbx_strand_id
1 'polypeptide(L)'
;MNLIAFSSVLICVTNIFIAILVLLKGKNTRVNIIWAILCIFISIWGIGSYKFSTVLTIEEAFFWQQIANIGSIFIPITFYHFLYAFLKLNKKYQTNILITAYILGFVFLTFDLFIPQYFIGEPKLVFDHIYILQFSKNNPLYLSFYIIFYLVLLLYSFSELIISYRKSRGTYKNQLRFLVVASIVGWIGGDGYFLTVINNDIYPILNFAIAIYPLIVAYAILRYRLMDINLVFRKSMVYSLSAGLLTGIFLLLIMIMSNYISDLTGHASLGVSCIAALIIAMLFNPLKNRIQLLIDKVFYKTRYDYYSTIQKAGSDLVELIRAGDIQDYILQLIFKTLKVKSAYFLSIDGECFKGAITRFSNNKLSTEEITQELDKNSELVRLLKTGKDIVIKEELAEVVENDEFDIIAEELKPFNGKIAVPFFIEDRLSFILILGEKLSGDFYSDEDINLLSTISSQAAVSLKNAMLYGELEQRVEDRTGELSYANKQLEDFTKVVSHDLQEPLWKVKMFGDRLKAGYAEVLEGKGRDYMERMYSAITRMQRLINDLLALSRVTIGVQPNISVDLNR
;
A
#
# COMPACT_ATOMS: atom_id res chain seq x y z
N MET A 1 -7.29 -6.95 -47.86
CA MET A 1 -6.11 -7.30 -47.01
C MET A 1 -6.43 -8.62 -46.36
N ASN A 2 -5.56 -9.63 -46.46
CA ASN A 2 -5.82 -10.92 -45.82
C ASN A 2 -5.73 -10.81 -44.28
N LEU A 3 -6.32 -11.78 -43.59
CA LEU A 3 -6.44 -11.74 -42.13
C LEU A 3 -5.08 -11.81 -41.44
N ILE A 4 -4.13 -12.56 -41.98
CA ILE A 4 -2.79 -12.66 -41.40
C ILE A 4 -2.03 -11.32 -41.49
N ALA A 5 -2.03 -10.63 -42.63
CA ALA A 5 -1.42 -9.31 -42.80
C ALA A 5 -2.04 -8.29 -41.84
N PHE A 6 -3.36 -8.36 -41.66
CA PHE A 6 -4.06 -7.52 -40.68
C PHE A 6 -3.61 -7.82 -39.24
N SER A 7 -3.56 -9.09 -38.83
CA SER A 7 -3.05 -9.47 -37.52
C SER A 7 -1.60 -9.05 -37.30
N SER A 8 -0.76 -9.12 -38.35
CA SER A 8 0.66 -8.77 -38.30
C SER A 8 0.90 -7.27 -38.12
N VAL A 9 0.10 -6.42 -38.77
CA VAL A 9 0.11 -4.97 -38.50
C VAL A 9 -0.27 -4.70 -37.05
N LEU A 10 -1.31 -5.39 -36.53
CA LEU A 10 -1.75 -5.22 -35.15
C LEU A 10 -0.64 -5.60 -34.17
N ILE A 11 0.07 -6.72 -34.40
CA ILE A 11 1.22 -7.16 -33.60
C ILE A 11 2.29 -6.08 -33.52
N CYS A 12 2.71 -5.52 -34.66
CA CYS A 12 3.75 -4.49 -34.70
C CYS A 12 3.29 -3.23 -33.95
N VAL A 13 2.08 -2.75 -34.22
CA VAL A 13 1.55 -1.53 -33.61
C VAL A 13 1.46 -1.69 -32.10
N THR A 14 0.87 -2.77 -31.59
CA THR A 14 0.68 -2.95 -30.15
C THR A 14 2.00 -3.13 -29.40
N ASN A 15 2.94 -3.91 -29.95
CA ASN A 15 4.21 -4.20 -29.29
C ASN A 15 5.16 -2.99 -29.32
N ILE A 16 5.32 -2.31 -30.46
CA ILE A 16 6.16 -1.10 -30.55
C ILE A 16 5.60 0.00 -29.66
N PHE A 17 4.28 0.23 -29.72
CA PHE A 17 3.66 1.29 -28.95
C PHE A 17 3.86 1.09 -27.44
N ILE A 18 3.66 -0.14 -26.93
CA ILE A 18 3.84 -0.40 -25.49
C ILE A 18 5.33 -0.43 -25.11
N ALA A 19 6.22 -0.94 -25.96
CA ALA A 19 7.66 -0.88 -25.73
C ALA A 19 8.15 0.56 -25.58
N ILE A 20 7.73 1.47 -26.47
CA ILE A 20 8.05 2.90 -26.40
C ILE A 20 7.49 3.51 -25.10
N LEU A 21 6.24 3.20 -24.75
CA LEU A 21 5.66 3.69 -23.49
C LEU A 21 6.45 3.23 -22.27
N VAL A 22 6.83 1.96 -22.20
CA VAL A 22 7.63 1.41 -21.09
C VAL A 22 9.00 2.06 -21.01
N LEU A 23 9.68 2.30 -22.14
CA LEU A 23 10.98 2.95 -22.18
C LEU A 23 10.92 4.44 -21.83
N LEU A 24 9.92 5.18 -22.32
CA LEU A 24 9.79 6.62 -22.06
C LEU A 24 9.28 6.94 -20.65
N LYS A 25 8.47 6.05 -20.07
CA LYS A 25 7.75 6.32 -18.81
C LYS A 25 8.23 5.47 -17.64
N GLY A 26 8.86 4.33 -17.91
CA GLY A 26 9.43 3.46 -16.90
C GLY A 26 10.71 4.04 -16.30
N LYS A 27 11.06 3.60 -15.09
CA LYS A 27 12.43 3.78 -14.60
C LYS A 27 13.35 2.95 -15.51
N ASN A 28 14.56 3.41 -15.80
CA ASN A 28 15.49 2.73 -16.72
C ASN A 28 16.11 1.47 -16.09
N THR A 29 15.25 0.55 -15.65
CA THR A 29 15.58 -0.71 -15.00
C THR A 29 15.85 -1.79 -16.04
N ARG A 30 16.69 -2.77 -15.68
CA ARG A 30 17.01 -3.90 -16.57
C ARG A 30 15.76 -4.62 -17.08
N VAL A 31 14.75 -4.80 -16.22
CA VAL A 31 13.48 -5.46 -16.56
C VAL A 31 12.76 -4.72 -17.70
N ASN A 32 12.64 -3.39 -17.59
CA ASN A 32 11.93 -2.57 -18.57
C ASN A 32 12.61 -2.62 -19.95
N ILE A 33 13.95 -2.56 -19.97
CA ILE A 33 14.75 -2.64 -21.19
C ILE A 33 14.59 -4.00 -21.86
N ILE A 34 14.76 -5.10 -21.12
CA ILE A 34 14.69 -6.46 -21.66
C ILE A 34 13.28 -6.76 -22.19
N TRP A 35 12.24 -6.31 -21.48
CA TRP A 35 10.86 -6.45 -21.95
C TRP A 35 10.60 -5.66 -23.24
N ALA A 36 11.11 -4.44 -23.35
CA ALA A 36 11.01 -3.67 -24.59
C ALA A 36 11.75 -4.34 -25.75
N ILE A 37 12.93 -4.94 -25.51
CA ILE A 37 13.67 -5.74 -26.50
C ILE A 37 12.84 -6.95 -26.95
N LEU A 38 12.18 -7.66 -26.04
CA LEU A 38 11.25 -8.75 -26.38
C LEU A 38 10.15 -8.25 -27.34
N CYS A 39 9.50 -7.13 -27.02
CA CYS A 39 8.48 -6.53 -27.90
C CYS A 39 9.03 -6.12 -29.27
N ILE A 40 10.29 -5.68 -29.37
CA ILE A 40 10.95 -5.39 -30.64
C ILE A 40 11.09 -6.67 -31.48
N PHE A 41 11.58 -7.77 -30.90
CA PHE A 41 11.68 -9.04 -31.65
C PHE A 41 10.32 -9.61 -32.06
N ILE A 42 9.29 -9.48 -31.22
CA ILE A 42 7.90 -9.80 -31.59
C ILE A 42 7.44 -8.94 -32.78
N SER A 43 7.86 -7.67 -32.83
CA SER A 43 7.52 -6.76 -33.93
C SER A 43 8.27 -7.11 -35.22
N ILE A 44 9.52 -7.59 -35.13
CA ILE A 44 10.28 -8.10 -36.28
C ILE A 44 9.56 -9.31 -36.90
N TRP A 45 9.08 -10.24 -36.07
CA TRP A 45 8.22 -11.34 -36.53
C TRP A 45 6.96 -10.82 -37.23
N GLY A 46 6.26 -9.84 -36.64
CA GLY A 46 5.09 -9.21 -37.24
C GLY A 46 5.38 -8.60 -38.63
N ILE A 47 6.48 -7.89 -38.81
CA ILE A 47 6.87 -7.31 -40.11
C ILE A 47 7.11 -8.41 -41.14
N GLY A 48 7.85 -9.45 -40.77
CA GLY A 48 8.08 -10.61 -41.64
C GLY A 48 6.77 -11.29 -42.03
N SER A 49 5.88 -11.51 -41.06
CA SER A 49 4.57 -12.13 -41.28
C SER A 49 3.62 -11.31 -42.15
N TYR A 50 3.66 -9.99 -42.03
CA TYR A 50 2.95 -9.11 -42.98
C TYR A 50 3.49 -9.30 -44.40
N LYS A 51 4.81 -9.41 -44.55
CA LYS A 51 5.44 -9.47 -45.87
C LYS A 51 5.29 -10.82 -46.55
N PHE A 52 5.58 -11.95 -45.89
CA PHE A 52 5.40 -13.27 -46.52
C PHE A 52 3.93 -13.60 -46.83
N SER A 53 2.98 -12.83 -46.30
CA SER A 53 1.55 -12.93 -46.63
C SER A 53 1.07 -11.92 -47.67
N THR A 54 1.91 -11.01 -48.17
CA THR A 54 1.48 -9.99 -49.15
C THR A 54 2.31 -9.98 -50.42
N VAL A 55 3.50 -10.56 -50.40
CA VAL A 55 4.39 -10.67 -51.55
C VAL A 55 3.85 -11.67 -52.58
N LEU A 56 4.24 -11.46 -53.85
CA LEU A 56 3.76 -12.25 -54.99
C LEU A 56 4.78 -13.28 -55.49
N THR A 57 6.02 -13.23 -54.99
CA THR A 57 7.12 -14.07 -55.44
C THR A 57 7.71 -14.88 -54.29
N ILE A 58 8.18 -16.09 -54.60
CA ILE A 58 8.81 -16.99 -53.62
C ILE A 58 10.12 -16.39 -53.11
N GLU A 59 10.88 -15.70 -53.96
CA GLU A 59 12.17 -15.08 -53.58
C GLU A 59 11.98 -13.98 -52.53
N GLU A 60 10.99 -13.09 -52.71
CA GLU A 60 10.68 -12.07 -51.72
C GLU A 60 10.15 -12.71 -50.42
N ALA A 61 9.28 -13.72 -50.53
CA ALA A 61 8.79 -14.45 -49.36
C ALA A 61 9.91 -15.10 -48.56
N PHE A 62 10.88 -15.71 -49.24
CA PHE A 62 12.04 -16.32 -48.62
C PHE A 62 12.89 -15.31 -47.85
N PHE A 63 13.17 -14.15 -48.46
CA PHE A 63 13.90 -13.07 -47.80
C PHE A 63 13.16 -12.57 -46.54
N TRP A 64 11.85 -12.33 -46.64
CA TRP A 64 11.07 -11.87 -45.50
C TRP A 64 10.89 -12.95 -44.41
N GLN A 65 10.96 -14.22 -44.78
CA GLN A 65 11.00 -15.32 -43.83
C GLN A 65 12.31 -15.35 -43.03
N GLN A 66 13.47 -15.04 -43.64
CA GLN A 66 14.73 -14.84 -42.91
C GLN A 66 14.57 -13.74 -41.85
N ILE A 67 14.07 -12.57 -42.27
CA ILE A 67 13.82 -11.46 -41.35
C ILE A 67 12.87 -11.86 -40.21
N ALA A 68 11.78 -12.59 -40.53
CA ALA A 68 10.85 -13.10 -39.52
C ALA A 68 11.54 -14.04 -38.52
N ASN A 69 12.41 -14.94 -39.00
CA ASN A 69 13.11 -15.92 -38.19
C ASN A 69 14.09 -15.29 -37.20
N ILE A 70 14.68 -14.12 -37.51
CA ILE A 70 15.44 -13.35 -36.51
C ILE A 70 14.56 -13.09 -35.28
N GLY A 71 13.31 -12.68 -35.48
CA GLY A 71 12.32 -12.57 -34.43
C GLY A 71 12.11 -13.90 -33.70
N SER A 72 11.73 -14.95 -34.41
CA SER A 72 11.43 -16.27 -33.83
C SER A 72 12.57 -16.88 -33.02
N ILE A 73 13.83 -16.63 -33.40
CA ILE A 73 15.02 -17.12 -32.70
C ILE A 73 15.19 -16.39 -31.36
N PHE A 74 15.05 -15.06 -31.35
CA PHE A 74 15.35 -14.26 -30.16
C PHE A 74 14.15 -14.04 -29.22
N ILE A 75 12.90 -14.23 -29.67
CA ILE A 75 11.71 -14.13 -28.81
C ILE A 75 11.80 -15.07 -27.58
N PRO A 76 12.04 -16.40 -27.69
CA PRO A 76 12.14 -17.27 -26.50
C PRO A 76 13.33 -16.94 -25.61
N ILE A 77 14.45 -16.51 -26.20
CA ILE A 77 15.66 -16.11 -25.45
C ILE A 77 15.38 -14.86 -24.62
N THR A 78 14.81 -13.83 -25.24
CA THR A 78 14.51 -12.55 -24.58
C THR A 78 13.34 -12.67 -23.62
N PHE A 79 12.38 -13.57 -23.86
CA PHE A 79 11.35 -13.93 -22.89
C PHE A 79 11.94 -14.60 -21.66
N TYR A 80 12.83 -15.60 -21.82
CA TYR A 80 13.53 -16.20 -20.69
C TYR A 80 14.40 -15.17 -19.96
N HIS A 81 15.12 -14.29 -20.68
CA HIS A 81 15.91 -13.23 -20.07
C HIS A 81 15.03 -12.24 -19.28
N PHE A 82 13.86 -11.89 -19.81
CA PHE A 82 12.89 -11.06 -19.11
C PHE A 82 12.45 -11.73 -17.81
N LEU A 83 12.09 -13.03 -17.84
CA LEU A 83 11.73 -13.77 -16.64
C LEU A 83 12.90 -13.91 -15.66
N TYR A 84 14.12 -14.15 -16.15
CA TYR A 84 15.32 -14.21 -15.33
C TYR A 84 15.52 -12.91 -14.54
N ALA A 85 15.37 -11.76 -15.21
CA ALA A 85 15.49 -10.45 -14.57
C ALA A 85 14.28 -10.14 -13.65
N PHE A 86 13.06 -10.44 -14.10
CA PHE A 86 11.82 -10.12 -13.39
C PHE A 86 11.61 -10.98 -12.13
N LEU A 87 11.89 -12.27 -12.22
CA LEU A 87 11.82 -13.22 -11.09
C LEU A 87 13.08 -13.21 -10.22
N LYS A 88 14.07 -12.37 -10.54
CA LYS A 88 15.37 -12.27 -9.86
C LYS A 88 16.07 -13.63 -9.72
N LEU A 89 16.01 -14.45 -10.77
CA LEU A 89 16.66 -15.75 -10.82
C LEU A 89 18.19 -15.56 -10.70
N ASN A 90 18.83 -16.27 -9.77
CA ASN A 90 20.24 -16.06 -9.43
C ASN A 90 21.06 -17.36 -9.32
N LYS A 91 20.46 -18.53 -9.58
CA LYS A 91 21.19 -19.80 -9.48
C LYS A 91 22.13 -19.95 -10.67
N LYS A 92 23.34 -20.46 -10.43
CA LYS A 92 24.38 -20.63 -11.45
C LYS A 92 23.89 -21.36 -12.71
N TYR A 93 23.07 -22.40 -12.56
CA TYR A 93 22.52 -23.13 -13.71
C TYR A 93 21.54 -22.27 -14.54
N GLN A 94 20.76 -21.39 -13.91
CA GLN A 94 19.81 -20.49 -14.58
C GLN A 94 20.54 -19.48 -15.46
N THR A 95 21.67 -18.96 -14.95
CA THR A 95 22.58 -18.09 -15.70
C THR A 95 23.24 -18.84 -16.86
N ASN A 96 23.69 -20.07 -16.63
CA ASN A 96 24.28 -20.89 -17.69
C ASN A 96 23.27 -21.17 -18.81
N ILE A 97 22.02 -21.51 -18.48
CA ILE A 97 20.94 -21.69 -19.47
C ILE A 97 20.76 -20.41 -20.30
N LEU A 98 20.77 -19.23 -19.68
CA LEU A 98 20.65 -17.96 -20.39
C LEU A 98 21.79 -17.74 -21.39
N ILE A 99 23.03 -17.96 -20.95
CA ILE A 99 24.23 -17.82 -21.78
C ILE A 99 24.19 -18.82 -22.94
N THR A 100 23.90 -20.09 -22.65
CA THR A 100 23.75 -21.13 -23.67
C THR A 100 22.63 -20.79 -24.65
N ALA A 101 21.51 -20.23 -24.18
CA ALA A 101 20.41 -19.83 -25.04
C ALA A 101 20.82 -18.74 -26.04
N TYR A 102 21.58 -17.73 -25.60
CA TYR A 102 22.13 -16.71 -26.49
C TYR A 102 23.14 -17.30 -27.49
N ILE A 103 24.06 -18.17 -27.04
CA ILE A 103 25.04 -18.82 -27.91
C ILE A 103 24.32 -19.63 -29.01
N LEU A 104 23.37 -20.49 -28.63
CA LEU A 104 22.57 -21.26 -29.58
C LEU A 104 21.74 -20.35 -30.50
N GLY A 105 21.17 -19.27 -29.97
CA GLY A 105 20.47 -18.27 -30.78
C GLY A 105 21.35 -17.68 -31.88
N PHE A 106 22.60 -17.31 -31.57
CA PHE A 106 23.55 -16.83 -32.58
C PHE A 106 23.97 -17.92 -33.58
N VAL A 107 24.06 -19.18 -33.15
CA VAL A 107 24.31 -20.31 -34.06
C VAL A 107 23.15 -20.46 -35.05
N PHE A 108 21.90 -20.47 -34.57
CA PHE A 108 20.73 -20.55 -35.46
C PHE A 108 20.58 -19.32 -36.35
N LEU A 109 20.90 -18.12 -35.85
CA LEU A 109 20.96 -16.91 -36.66
C LEU A 109 21.99 -17.04 -37.79
N THR A 110 23.14 -17.65 -37.50
CA THR A 110 24.17 -17.90 -38.51
C THR A 110 23.65 -18.86 -39.59
N PHE A 111 22.94 -19.92 -39.23
CA PHE A 111 22.31 -20.80 -40.21
C PHE A 111 21.23 -20.09 -41.02
N ASP A 112 20.41 -19.25 -40.39
CA ASP A 112 19.35 -18.48 -41.04
C ASP A 112 19.90 -17.45 -42.04
N LEU A 113 21.03 -16.80 -41.74
CA LEU A 113 21.61 -15.77 -42.61
C LEU A 113 22.53 -16.33 -43.71
N PHE A 114 23.37 -17.31 -43.38
CA PHE A 114 24.43 -17.78 -44.29
C PHE A 114 24.10 -19.08 -45.01
N ILE A 115 23.21 -19.90 -44.46
CA ILE A 115 22.83 -21.20 -45.04
C ILE A 115 21.29 -21.36 -45.04
N PRO A 116 20.53 -20.35 -45.54
CA PRO A 116 19.08 -20.29 -45.36
C PRO A 116 18.32 -21.41 -46.08
N GLN A 117 18.86 -21.94 -47.19
CA GLN A 117 18.19 -23.01 -47.95
C GLN A 117 18.05 -24.30 -47.14
N TYR A 118 19.03 -24.62 -46.29
CA TYR A 118 19.02 -25.82 -45.43
C TYR A 118 18.39 -25.56 -44.05
N PHE A 119 18.31 -24.30 -43.65
CA PHE A 119 17.62 -23.90 -42.43
C PHE A 119 16.13 -23.70 -42.72
N ILE A 120 15.76 -22.72 -43.52
CA ILE A 120 14.37 -22.34 -43.82
C ILE A 120 13.70 -23.37 -44.74
N GLY A 121 14.39 -23.86 -45.76
CA GLY A 121 13.77 -24.61 -46.84
C GLY A 121 12.95 -23.71 -47.78
N GLU A 122 12.29 -24.30 -48.77
CA GLU A 122 11.49 -23.55 -49.75
C GLU A 122 10.07 -23.29 -49.22
N PRO A 123 9.64 -22.02 -49.10
CA PRO A 123 8.27 -21.67 -48.73
C PRO A 123 7.29 -22.14 -49.81
N LYS A 124 6.14 -22.67 -49.40
CA LYS A 124 5.06 -23.01 -50.32
C LYS A 124 3.95 -21.99 -50.22
N LEU A 125 3.32 -21.71 -51.36
CA LEU A 125 2.10 -20.92 -51.41
C LEU A 125 0.95 -21.77 -50.84
N VAL A 126 0.32 -21.27 -49.78
CA VAL A 126 -0.83 -21.86 -49.11
C VAL A 126 -1.97 -20.84 -49.10
N PHE A 127 -3.21 -21.33 -49.19
CA PHE A 127 -4.44 -20.51 -49.26
C PHE A 127 -4.45 -19.49 -50.41
N ASP A 128 -3.67 -19.71 -51.47
CA ASP A 128 -3.53 -18.83 -52.64
C ASP A 128 -2.93 -17.44 -52.40
N HIS A 129 -2.50 -17.12 -51.17
CA HIS A 129 -2.00 -15.79 -50.83
C HIS A 129 -0.93 -15.72 -49.72
N ILE A 130 -0.54 -16.85 -49.10
CA ILE A 130 0.45 -16.84 -48.02
C ILE A 130 1.59 -17.79 -48.36
N TYR A 131 2.82 -17.31 -48.34
CA TYR A 131 3.98 -18.18 -48.38
C TYR A 131 4.33 -18.65 -46.97
N ILE A 132 4.30 -19.96 -46.76
CA ILE A 132 4.54 -20.59 -45.46
C ILE A 132 5.65 -21.61 -45.60
N LEU A 133 6.56 -21.61 -44.64
CA LEU A 133 7.59 -22.63 -44.50
C LEU A 133 6.97 -23.99 -44.22
N GLN A 134 7.50 -25.06 -44.81
CA GLN A 134 7.06 -26.42 -44.50
C GLN A 134 8.21 -27.26 -43.96
N PHE A 135 7.91 -28.13 -42.99
CA PHE A 135 8.86 -29.16 -42.58
C PHE A 135 9.07 -30.15 -43.73
N SER A 136 10.33 -30.38 -44.07
CA SER A 136 10.78 -31.22 -45.17
C SER A 136 12.06 -31.94 -44.77
N LYS A 137 12.39 -33.01 -45.50
CA LYS A 137 13.71 -33.66 -45.38
C LYS A 137 14.86 -32.71 -45.68
N ASN A 138 14.59 -31.62 -46.40
CA ASN A 138 15.60 -30.65 -46.84
C ASN A 138 15.89 -29.55 -45.81
N ASN A 139 15.08 -29.41 -44.74
CA ASN A 139 15.28 -28.41 -43.70
C ASN A 139 15.26 -28.98 -42.26
N PRO A 140 16.02 -30.05 -41.96
CA PRO A 140 16.01 -30.72 -40.66
C PRO A 140 16.49 -29.81 -39.52
N LEU A 141 17.31 -28.80 -39.84
CA LEU A 141 17.85 -27.86 -38.87
C LEU A 141 16.76 -26.95 -38.26
N TYR A 142 15.74 -26.56 -39.02
CA TYR A 142 14.66 -25.73 -38.51
C TYR A 142 13.70 -26.50 -37.63
N LEU A 143 13.41 -27.76 -37.97
CA LEU A 143 12.68 -28.66 -37.07
C LEU A 143 13.44 -28.87 -35.76
N SER A 144 14.76 -29.06 -35.84
CA SER A 144 15.64 -29.20 -34.67
C SER A 144 15.65 -27.93 -33.82
N PHE A 145 15.75 -26.75 -34.45
CA PHE A 145 15.58 -25.45 -33.80
C PHE A 145 14.23 -25.35 -33.07
N TYR A 146 13.13 -25.68 -33.74
CA TYR A 146 11.80 -25.56 -33.15
C TYR A 146 11.60 -26.50 -31.94
N ILE A 147 11.91 -27.78 -32.09
CA ILE A 147 11.64 -28.77 -31.04
C ILE A 147 12.66 -28.67 -29.91
N ILE A 148 13.96 -28.66 -30.23
CA ILE A 148 15.02 -28.86 -29.23
C ILE A 148 15.39 -27.55 -28.54
N PHE A 149 15.32 -26.43 -29.26
CA PHE A 149 15.73 -25.13 -28.71
C PHE A 149 14.52 -24.29 -28.29
N TYR A 150 13.63 -23.97 -29.23
CA TYR A 150 12.51 -23.07 -29.00
C TYR A 150 11.55 -23.64 -27.95
N LEU A 151 11.04 -24.86 -28.16
CA LEU A 151 10.02 -25.47 -27.30
C LEU A 151 10.56 -25.84 -25.92
N VAL A 152 11.79 -26.37 -25.83
CA VAL A 152 12.42 -26.68 -24.52
C VAL A 152 12.66 -25.43 -23.70
N LEU A 153 13.22 -24.36 -24.29
CA LEU A 153 13.46 -23.11 -23.58
C LEU A 153 12.14 -22.45 -23.17
N LEU A 154 11.11 -22.55 -24.02
CA LEU A 154 9.78 -22.04 -23.73
C LEU A 154 9.13 -22.78 -22.55
N LEU A 155 9.10 -24.11 -22.59
CA LEU A 155 8.54 -24.93 -21.51
C LEU A 155 9.29 -24.70 -20.19
N TYR A 156 10.62 -24.59 -20.25
CA TYR A 156 11.42 -24.26 -19.08
C TYR A 156 11.06 -22.87 -18.51
N SER A 157 10.96 -21.85 -19.37
CA SER A 157 10.55 -20.49 -18.99
C SER A 157 9.17 -20.46 -18.34
N PHE A 158 8.20 -21.19 -18.89
CA PHE A 158 6.88 -21.36 -18.29
C PHE A 158 6.93 -22.11 -16.96
N SER A 159 7.80 -23.12 -16.83
CA SER A 159 7.93 -23.87 -15.58
C SER A 159 8.42 -22.97 -14.45
N GLU A 160 9.43 -22.12 -14.69
CA GLU A 160 9.93 -21.13 -13.71
C GLU A 160 8.85 -20.10 -13.34
N LEU A 161 8.07 -19.65 -14.34
CA LEU A 161 6.96 -18.72 -14.11
C LEU A 161 5.83 -19.35 -13.27
N ILE A 162 5.45 -20.60 -13.56
CA ILE A 162 4.40 -21.34 -12.82
C ILE A 162 4.87 -21.68 -11.40
N ILE A 163 6.12 -22.12 -11.24
CA ILE A 163 6.71 -22.40 -9.93
C ILE A 163 6.72 -21.13 -9.08
N SER A 164 7.15 -20.01 -9.66
CA SER A 164 7.11 -18.71 -8.99
C SER A 164 5.68 -18.33 -8.62
N TYR A 165 4.74 -18.41 -9.56
CA TYR A 165 3.32 -18.12 -9.31
C TYR A 165 2.70 -18.94 -8.18
N ARG A 166 3.03 -20.23 -8.09
CA ARG A 166 2.53 -21.13 -7.02
C ARG A 166 3.08 -20.75 -5.64
N LYS A 167 4.34 -20.30 -5.59
CA LYS A 167 5.01 -19.88 -4.34
C LYS A 167 4.61 -18.49 -3.90
N SER A 168 4.27 -17.61 -4.84
CA SER A 168 3.93 -16.22 -4.54
C SER A 168 2.54 -16.08 -3.89
N ARG A 169 2.42 -15.03 -3.07
CA ARG A 169 1.16 -14.56 -2.45
C ARG A 169 1.00 -13.05 -2.74
N GLY A 170 -0.13 -12.46 -2.34
CA GLY A 170 -0.32 -11.01 -2.42
C GLY A 170 -0.31 -10.38 -3.82
N THR A 171 0.24 -9.15 -3.92
CA THR A 171 0.42 -8.36 -5.14
C THR A 171 1.26 -9.08 -6.19
N TYR A 172 2.39 -9.64 -5.76
CA TYR A 172 3.34 -10.35 -6.62
C TYR A 172 2.70 -11.57 -7.29
N LYS A 173 1.85 -12.32 -6.57
CA LYS A 173 1.06 -13.41 -7.18
C LYS A 173 0.13 -12.92 -8.30
N ASN A 174 -0.49 -11.76 -8.15
CA ASN A 174 -1.36 -11.19 -9.18
C ASN A 174 -0.56 -10.69 -10.38
N GLN A 175 0.62 -10.08 -10.17
CA GLN A 175 1.53 -9.74 -11.27
C GLN A 175 1.88 -10.99 -12.08
N LEU A 176 2.28 -12.07 -11.40
CA LEU A 176 2.58 -13.34 -12.03
C LEU A 176 1.36 -14.00 -12.68
N ARG A 177 0.17 -13.87 -12.10
CA ARG A 177 -1.09 -14.37 -12.71
C ARG A 177 -1.32 -13.74 -14.07
N PHE A 178 -1.24 -12.41 -14.16
CA PHE A 178 -1.42 -11.71 -15.43
C PHE A 178 -0.28 -12.01 -16.40
N LEU A 179 0.94 -12.17 -15.90
CA LEU A 179 2.06 -12.57 -16.74
C LEU A 179 1.89 -13.98 -17.31
N VAL A 180 1.42 -14.95 -16.50
CA VAL A 180 1.07 -16.31 -16.95
C VAL A 180 -0.02 -16.25 -18.01
N VAL A 181 -1.11 -15.53 -17.75
CA VAL A 181 -2.22 -15.41 -18.72
C VAL A 181 -1.76 -14.75 -20.01
N ALA A 182 -1.00 -13.65 -19.92
CA ALA A 182 -0.43 -12.97 -21.08
C ALA A 182 0.45 -13.93 -21.88
N SER A 183 1.41 -14.60 -21.22
CA SER A 183 2.31 -15.56 -21.86
C SER A 183 1.54 -16.69 -22.53
N ILE A 184 0.56 -17.31 -21.88
CA ILE A 184 -0.26 -18.36 -22.50
C ILE A 184 -0.93 -17.83 -23.77
N VAL A 185 -1.58 -16.67 -23.71
CA VAL A 185 -2.26 -16.05 -24.87
C VAL A 185 -1.26 -15.73 -25.99
N GLY A 186 -0.12 -15.11 -25.67
CA GLY A 186 0.89 -14.73 -26.66
C GLY A 186 1.53 -15.93 -27.34
N TRP A 187 1.92 -16.95 -26.57
CA TRP A 187 2.58 -18.15 -27.09
C TRP A 187 1.61 -19.06 -27.84
N ILE A 188 0.34 -19.19 -27.44
CA ILE A 188 -0.69 -19.86 -28.26
C ILE A 188 -0.79 -19.18 -29.64
N GLY A 189 -0.64 -17.86 -29.70
CA GLY A 189 -0.61 -17.14 -30.97
C GLY A 189 0.60 -17.48 -31.84
N GLY A 190 1.80 -17.49 -31.24
CA GLY A 190 3.05 -17.84 -31.93
C GLY A 190 3.08 -19.30 -32.39
N ASP A 191 2.77 -20.24 -31.49
CA ASP A 191 2.72 -21.67 -31.77
C ASP A 191 1.58 -22.04 -32.73
N GLY A 192 0.51 -21.24 -32.75
CA GLY A 192 -0.57 -21.38 -33.72
C GLY A 192 -0.10 -21.26 -35.17
N TYR A 193 0.97 -20.49 -35.45
CA TYR A 193 1.58 -20.47 -36.79
C TYR A 193 2.25 -21.80 -37.14
N PHE A 194 2.91 -22.45 -36.18
CA PHE A 194 3.57 -23.74 -36.39
C PHE A 194 2.57 -24.87 -36.69
N LEU A 195 1.31 -24.76 -36.24
CA LEU A 195 0.25 -25.68 -36.66
C LEU A 195 0.02 -25.62 -38.17
N THR A 196 0.09 -24.43 -38.77
CA THR A 196 0.00 -24.26 -40.23
C THR A 196 1.22 -24.80 -40.96
N VAL A 197 2.42 -24.68 -40.35
CA VAL A 197 3.66 -25.27 -40.88
C VAL A 197 3.60 -26.80 -40.93
N ILE A 198 2.92 -27.43 -39.96
CA ILE A 198 2.71 -28.88 -39.90
C ILE A 198 1.56 -29.32 -40.81
N ASN A 199 0.45 -28.58 -40.81
CA ASN A 199 -0.74 -28.87 -41.59
C ASN A 199 -1.24 -27.63 -42.33
N ASN A 200 -1.12 -27.66 -43.66
CA ASN A 200 -1.44 -26.56 -44.56
C ASN A 200 -2.95 -26.24 -44.64
N ASP A 201 -3.82 -27.09 -44.11
CA ASP A 201 -5.27 -26.83 -44.09
C ASP A 201 -5.68 -25.90 -42.93
N ILE A 202 -4.79 -25.69 -41.95
CA ILE A 202 -5.08 -24.89 -40.77
C ILE A 202 -4.69 -23.45 -41.02
N TYR A 203 -5.68 -22.56 -41.15
CA TYR A 203 -5.41 -21.13 -41.29
C TYR A 203 -4.84 -20.53 -39.98
N PRO A 204 -3.79 -19.68 -40.02
CA PRO A 204 -3.09 -19.17 -38.82
C PRO A 204 -3.88 -18.04 -38.11
N ILE A 205 -5.14 -18.30 -37.75
CA ILE A 205 -6.03 -17.32 -37.11
C ILE A 205 -5.55 -16.94 -35.70
N LEU A 206 -4.79 -17.81 -35.04
CA LEU A 206 -4.29 -17.57 -33.68
C LEU A 206 -3.24 -16.45 -33.63
N ASN A 207 -2.70 -16.01 -34.77
CA ASN A 207 -1.73 -14.90 -34.84
C ASN A 207 -2.25 -13.62 -34.15
N PHE A 208 -3.57 -13.38 -34.12
CA PHE A 208 -4.17 -12.26 -33.38
C PHE A 208 -3.86 -12.27 -31.87
N ALA A 209 -3.65 -13.45 -31.27
CA ALA A 209 -3.36 -13.56 -29.84
C ALA A 209 -2.01 -12.92 -29.46
N ILE A 210 -1.05 -12.86 -30.40
CA ILE A 210 0.24 -12.19 -30.19
C ILE A 210 0.06 -10.67 -29.98
N ALA A 211 -0.92 -10.05 -30.63
CA ALA A 211 -1.23 -8.63 -30.43
C ALA A 211 -1.92 -8.34 -29.08
N ILE A 212 -2.57 -9.36 -28.49
CA ILE A 212 -3.23 -9.26 -27.18
C ILE A 212 -2.21 -9.35 -26.04
N TYR A 213 -1.12 -10.11 -26.21
CA TYR A 213 -0.04 -10.26 -25.22
C TYR A 213 0.41 -8.94 -24.57
N PRO A 214 0.89 -7.93 -25.32
CA PRO A 214 1.41 -6.72 -24.69
C PRO A 214 0.30 -5.90 -24.03
N LEU A 215 -0.96 -5.99 -24.49
CA LEU A 215 -2.10 -5.31 -23.86
C LEU A 215 -2.40 -5.85 -22.46
N ILE A 216 -2.35 -7.19 -22.29
CA ILE A 216 -2.52 -7.83 -20.97
C ILE A 216 -1.37 -7.42 -20.04
N VAL A 217 -0.13 -7.41 -20.54
CA VAL A 217 1.03 -6.97 -19.77
C VAL A 217 0.90 -5.48 -19.41
N ALA A 218 0.48 -4.62 -20.34
CA ALA A 218 0.25 -3.20 -20.09
C ALA A 218 -0.79 -2.98 -18.99
N TYR A 219 -1.89 -3.73 -18.99
CA TYR A 219 -2.85 -3.72 -17.89
C TYR A 219 -2.18 -4.11 -16.56
N ALA A 220 -1.35 -5.15 -16.55
CA ALA A 220 -0.65 -5.60 -15.35
C ALA A 220 0.37 -4.56 -14.83
N ILE A 221 1.08 -3.87 -15.72
CA ILE A 221 1.97 -2.75 -15.39
C ILE A 221 1.16 -1.63 -14.71
N LEU A 222 0.04 -1.23 -15.32
CA LEU A 222 -0.77 -0.09 -14.88
C LEU A 222 -1.54 -0.39 -13.58
N ARG A 223 -2.08 -1.60 -13.43
CA ARG A 223 -2.92 -1.98 -12.30
C ARG A 223 -2.12 -2.56 -11.13
N TYR A 224 -1.18 -3.46 -11.42
CA TYR A 224 -0.47 -4.25 -10.41
C TYR A 224 1.00 -3.87 -10.23
N ARG A 225 1.48 -2.79 -10.86
CA ARG A 225 2.89 -2.37 -10.76
C ARG A 225 3.86 -3.46 -11.24
N LEU A 226 3.49 -4.22 -12.28
CA LEU A 226 4.35 -5.29 -12.83
C LEU A 226 5.74 -4.79 -13.24
N MET A 227 5.86 -3.52 -13.59
CA MET A 227 7.15 -2.84 -13.81
C MET A 227 7.16 -1.53 -13.04
N ASP A 228 8.33 -1.12 -12.57
CA ASP A 228 8.52 0.14 -11.86
C ASP A 228 8.41 1.31 -12.86
N ILE A 229 7.23 1.92 -12.87
CA ILE A 229 6.87 3.09 -13.69
C ILE A 229 6.52 4.21 -12.73
N ASN A 230 7.08 5.40 -12.96
CA ASN A 230 6.84 6.54 -12.07
C ASN A 230 5.34 6.82 -11.96
N LEU A 231 4.88 7.06 -10.71
CA LEU A 231 3.47 7.24 -10.37
C LEU A 231 2.79 8.36 -11.20
N VAL A 232 3.54 9.42 -11.52
CA VAL A 232 3.11 10.55 -12.36
C VAL A 232 2.79 10.10 -13.79
N PHE A 233 3.57 9.17 -14.33
CA PHE A 233 3.44 8.74 -15.71
C PHE A 233 2.40 7.66 -15.94
N ARG A 234 1.99 6.94 -14.89
CA ARG A 234 0.87 5.99 -14.97
C ARG A 234 -0.36 6.65 -15.56
N LYS A 235 -0.63 7.91 -15.17
CA LYS A 235 -1.77 8.64 -15.72
C LYS A 235 -1.66 8.90 -17.20
N SER A 236 -0.53 9.48 -17.60
CA SER A 236 -0.24 9.73 -19.02
C SER A 236 -0.24 8.44 -19.84
N MET A 237 0.23 7.32 -19.29
CA MET A 237 0.31 6.05 -19.99
C MET A 237 -1.07 5.44 -20.24
N VAL A 238 -1.96 5.52 -19.25
CA VAL A 238 -3.36 5.13 -19.40
C VAL A 238 -4.04 5.95 -20.51
N TYR A 239 -3.86 7.27 -20.50
CA TYR A 239 -4.44 8.14 -21.53
C TYR A 239 -3.85 7.89 -22.92
N SER A 240 -2.53 7.78 -23.04
CA SER A 240 -1.87 7.47 -24.32
C SER A 240 -2.31 6.12 -24.87
N LEU A 241 -2.36 5.08 -24.02
CA LEU A 241 -2.75 3.73 -24.45
C LEU A 241 -4.20 3.68 -24.91
N SER A 242 -5.07 4.37 -24.20
CA SER A 242 -6.49 4.43 -24.53
C SER A 242 -6.73 5.24 -25.80
N ALA A 243 -6.07 6.39 -25.95
CA ALA A 243 -6.14 7.20 -27.16
C ALA A 243 -5.57 6.45 -28.37
N GLY A 244 -4.45 5.75 -28.22
CA GLY A 244 -3.84 4.92 -29.27
C GLY A 244 -4.75 3.78 -29.72
N LEU A 245 -5.27 2.98 -28.77
CA LEU A 245 -6.22 1.91 -29.06
C LEU A 245 -7.49 2.43 -29.74
N LEU A 246 -8.06 3.53 -29.22
CA LEU A 246 -9.26 4.15 -29.78
C LEU A 246 -9.03 4.63 -31.22
N THR A 247 -7.90 5.31 -31.45
CA THR A 247 -7.49 5.79 -32.78
C THR A 247 -7.30 4.60 -33.73
N GLY A 248 -6.65 3.53 -33.28
CA GLY A 248 -6.47 2.31 -34.07
C GLY A 248 -7.80 1.64 -34.45
N ILE A 249 -8.70 1.45 -33.49
CA ILE A 249 -10.05 0.89 -33.72
C ILE A 249 -10.83 1.78 -34.71
N PHE A 250 -10.70 3.10 -34.58
CA PHE A 250 -11.35 4.06 -35.45
C PHE A 250 -10.85 4.01 -36.89
N LEU A 251 -9.52 4.00 -37.09
CA LEU A 251 -8.91 3.87 -38.42
C LEU A 251 -9.32 2.54 -39.07
N LEU A 252 -9.39 1.47 -38.28
CA LEU A 252 -9.85 0.16 -38.73
C LEU A 252 -11.32 0.18 -39.15
N LEU A 253 -12.19 0.79 -38.34
CA LEU A 253 -13.61 0.99 -38.68
C LEU A 253 -13.78 1.80 -39.97
N ILE A 254 -12.97 2.85 -40.18
CA ILE A 254 -12.97 3.62 -41.44
C ILE A 254 -12.62 2.70 -42.59
N MET A 255 -11.57 1.89 -42.45
CA MET A 255 -11.11 1.02 -43.52
C MET A 255 -12.17 -0.05 -43.87
N ILE A 256 -12.81 -0.65 -42.86
CA ILE A 256 -13.90 -1.63 -43.06
C ILE A 256 -15.11 -0.96 -43.71
N MET A 257 -15.58 0.18 -43.17
CA MET A 257 -16.74 0.89 -43.71
C MET A 257 -16.51 1.41 -45.12
N SER A 258 -15.30 1.91 -45.42
CA SER A 258 -14.94 2.37 -46.75
C SER A 258 -14.98 1.22 -47.76
N ASN A 259 -14.43 0.04 -47.40
CA ASN A 259 -14.50 -1.13 -48.27
C ASN A 259 -15.94 -1.62 -48.45
N TYR A 260 -16.70 -1.74 -47.35
CA TYR A 260 -18.09 -2.19 -47.40
C TYR A 260 -18.97 -1.30 -48.28
N ILE A 261 -18.85 0.03 -48.14
CA ILE A 261 -19.63 0.97 -48.95
C ILE A 261 -19.13 0.97 -50.40
N SER A 262 -17.82 0.83 -50.63
CA SER A 262 -17.26 0.71 -51.98
C SER A 262 -17.81 -0.52 -52.70
N ASP A 263 -17.89 -1.67 -52.02
CA ASP A 263 -18.47 -2.90 -52.56
C ASP A 263 -19.98 -2.75 -52.82
N LEU A 264 -20.70 -2.07 -51.92
CA LEU A 264 -22.15 -1.84 -52.05
C LEU A 264 -22.50 -0.88 -53.21
N THR A 265 -21.67 0.13 -53.44
CA THR A 265 -21.91 1.19 -54.42
C THR A 265 -21.25 0.93 -55.78
N GLY A 266 -20.36 -0.06 -55.86
CA GLY A 266 -19.58 -0.37 -57.06
C GLY A 266 -18.57 0.72 -57.46
N HIS A 267 -18.39 1.76 -56.64
CA HIS A 267 -17.52 2.89 -56.94
C HIS A 267 -16.60 3.19 -55.74
N ALA A 268 -15.31 2.94 -55.91
CA ALA A 268 -14.29 3.41 -54.98
C ALA A 268 -14.02 4.90 -55.21
N SER A 269 -14.90 5.77 -54.68
CA SER A 269 -14.71 7.22 -54.76
C SER A 269 -14.24 7.81 -53.44
N LEU A 270 -13.39 8.85 -53.50
CA LEU A 270 -12.99 9.64 -52.34
C LEU A 270 -14.18 10.13 -51.51
N GLY A 271 -15.33 10.40 -52.14
CA GLY A 271 -16.56 10.82 -51.47
C GLY A 271 -17.11 9.79 -50.48
N VAL A 272 -17.04 8.49 -50.82
CA VAL A 272 -17.48 7.41 -49.94
C VAL A 272 -16.63 7.35 -48.67
N SER A 273 -15.30 7.47 -48.83
CA SER A 273 -14.36 7.51 -47.71
C SER A 273 -14.55 8.76 -46.84
N CYS A 274 -14.86 9.92 -47.45
CA CYS A 274 -15.20 11.14 -46.71
C CYS A 274 -16.48 10.97 -45.88
N ILE A 275 -17.55 10.38 -46.43
CA ILE A 275 -18.80 10.14 -45.71
C ILE A 275 -18.58 9.15 -44.55
N ALA A 276 -17.87 8.05 -44.81
CA ALA A 276 -17.51 7.08 -43.78
C ALA A 276 -16.70 7.75 -42.64
N ALA A 277 -15.70 8.55 -42.99
CA ALA A 277 -14.90 9.30 -42.00
C ALA A 277 -15.75 10.26 -41.18
N LEU A 278 -16.76 10.91 -41.78
CA LEU A 278 -17.64 11.88 -41.11
C LEU A 278 -18.58 11.18 -40.11
N ILE A 279 -19.21 10.07 -40.52
CA ILE A 279 -20.06 9.24 -39.64
C ILE A 279 -19.23 8.73 -38.46
N ILE A 280 -18.03 8.20 -38.73
CA ILE A 280 -17.20 7.64 -37.69
C ILE A 280 -16.70 8.77 -36.77
N ALA A 281 -16.29 9.93 -37.30
CA ALA A 281 -15.90 11.10 -36.49
C ALA A 281 -17.02 11.57 -35.53
N MET A 282 -18.29 11.51 -35.95
CA MET A 282 -19.44 11.77 -35.07
C MET A 282 -19.55 10.73 -33.93
N LEU A 283 -19.24 9.46 -34.21
CA LEU A 283 -19.23 8.38 -33.21
C LEU A 283 -17.99 8.40 -32.30
N PHE A 284 -16.91 9.07 -32.70
CA PHE A 284 -15.66 9.12 -31.94
C PHE A 284 -15.85 9.75 -30.57
N ASN A 285 -16.44 10.95 -30.51
CA ASN A 285 -16.61 11.68 -29.26
C ASN A 285 -17.41 10.91 -28.19
N PRO A 286 -18.60 10.34 -28.49
CA PRO A 286 -19.33 9.56 -27.49
C PRO A 286 -18.59 8.28 -27.07
N LEU A 287 -17.93 7.58 -28.00
CA LEU A 287 -17.17 6.38 -27.69
C LEU A 287 -15.94 6.69 -26.82
N LYS A 288 -15.19 7.73 -27.18
CA LYS A 288 -14.06 8.26 -26.41
C LYS A 288 -14.47 8.57 -24.98
N ASN A 289 -15.55 9.33 -24.81
CA ASN A 289 -16.01 9.76 -23.50
C ASN A 289 -16.44 8.55 -22.64
N ARG A 290 -17.11 7.55 -23.22
CA ARG A 290 -17.45 6.31 -22.49
C ARG A 290 -16.22 5.51 -22.08
N ILE A 291 -15.25 5.34 -22.98
CA ILE A 291 -13.99 4.65 -22.68
C ILE A 291 -13.23 5.39 -21.58
N GLN A 292 -13.17 6.73 -21.63
CA GLN A 292 -12.54 7.55 -20.61
C GLN A 292 -13.20 7.38 -19.23
N LEU A 293 -14.54 7.37 -19.16
CA LEU A 293 -15.25 7.10 -17.90
C LEU A 293 -14.98 5.69 -17.35
N LEU A 294 -14.90 4.67 -18.22
CA LEU A 294 -14.54 3.31 -17.81
C LEU A 294 -13.11 3.24 -17.28
N ILE A 295 -12.18 3.90 -17.97
CA ILE A 295 -10.78 4.01 -17.56
C ILE A 295 -10.70 4.68 -16.20
N ASP A 296 -11.36 5.81 -16.00
CA ASP A 296 -11.33 6.52 -14.73
C ASP A 296 -11.89 5.63 -13.61
N LYS A 297 -12.97 4.89 -13.88
CA LYS A 297 -13.53 3.93 -12.94
C LYS A 297 -12.60 2.76 -12.60
N VAL A 298 -11.82 2.28 -13.57
CA VAL A 298 -10.91 1.11 -13.42
C VAL A 298 -9.55 1.50 -12.83
N PHE A 299 -9.02 2.67 -13.20
CA PHE A 299 -7.66 3.11 -12.88
C PHE A 299 -7.58 4.24 -11.84
N TYR A 300 -8.60 5.09 -11.72
CA TYR A 300 -8.65 6.21 -10.78
C TYR A 300 -9.84 6.10 -9.83
N LYS A 301 -9.73 5.19 -8.84
CA LYS A 301 -10.63 5.22 -7.70
C LYS A 301 -10.24 6.39 -6.77
N THR A 302 -11.26 7.15 -6.34
CA THR A 302 -11.25 8.32 -5.44
C THR A 302 -9.92 8.57 -4.73
N ARG A 303 -9.16 9.57 -5.19
CA ARG A 303 -8.11 10.18 -4.36
C ARG A 303 -8.81 11.06 -3.35
N TYR A 304 -8.72 10.70 -2.06
CA TYR A 304 -8.98 11.67 -1.02
C TYR A 304 -7.95 12.80 -1.13
N ASP A 305 -8.32 14.01 -0.74
CA ASP A 305 -7.37 15.12 -0.68
C ASP A 305 -6.44 14.88 0.51
N TYR A 306 -5.34 14.18 0.23
CA TYR A 306 -4.30 13.78 1.18
C TYR A 306 -3.81 14.97 2.02
N TYR A 307 -3.58 16.11 1.38
CA TYR A 307 -3.07 17.30 2.05
C TYR A 307 -4.07 17.85 3.05
N SER A 308 -5.34 17.99 2.63
CA SER A 308 -6.41 18.45 3.52
C SER A 308 -6.66 17.47 4.68
N THR A 309 -6.48 16.17 4.44
CA THR A 309 -6.71 15.12 5.45
C THR A 309 -5.65 15.18 6.56
N ILE A 310 -4.37 15.33 6.20
CA ILE A 310 -3.29 15.47 7.18
C ILE A 310 -3.40 16.79 7.94
N GLN A 311 -3.67 17.89 7.25
CA GLN A 311 -3.79 19.20 7.90
C GLN A 311 -4.92 19.20 8.93
N LYS A 312 -6.07 18.64 8.56
CA LYS A 312 -7.21 18.50 9.48
C LYS A 312 -6.89 17.56 10.63
N ALA A 313 -6.30 16.39 10.35
CA ALA A 313 -5.93 15.44 11.39
C ALA A 313 -4.97 16.03 12.41
N GLY A 314 -3.95 16.77 11.96
CA GLY A 314 -3.01 17.45 12.85
C GLY A 314 -3.67 18.50 13.74
N SER A 315 -4.66 19.24 13.23
CA SER A 315 -5.44 20.19 14.04
C SER A 315 -6.30 19.48 15.08
N ASP A 316 -7.13 18.52 14.62
CA ASP A 316 -8.09 17.83 15.48
C ASP A 316 -7.39 17.00 16.58
N LEU A 317 -6.22 16.40 16.29
CA LEU A 317 -5.44 15.61 17.25
C LEU A 317 -4.86 16.45 18.41
N VAL A 318 -4.64 17.74 18.23
CA VAL A 318 -4.06 18.62 19.27
C VAL A 318 -5.14 19.08 20.25
N GLU A 319 -6.40 19.09 19.84
CA GLU A 319 -7.53 19.49 20.69
C GLU A 319 -7.95 18.39 21.68
N LEU A 320 -7.52 17.15 21.46
CA LEU A 320 -7.89 16.00 22.29
C LEU A 320 -6.93 15.81 23.46
N ILE A 321 -7.48 15.72 24.67
CA ILE A 321 -6.71 15.63 25.93
C ILE A 321 -6.62 14.18 26.42
N ARG A 322 -7.61 13.32 26.14
CA ARG A 322 -7.64 11.94 26.63
C ARG A 322 -7.12 10.96 25.58
N ALA A 323 -6.34 9.97 26.04
CA ALA A 323 -5.76 8.96 25.15
C ALA A 323 -6.84 8.15 24.40
N GLY A 324 -7.95 7.81 25.07
CA GLY A 324 -9.08 7.10 24.44
C GLY A 324 -9.71 7.89 23.28
N ASP A 325 -9.95 9.19 23.48
CA ASP A 325 -10.55 10.05 22.46
C ASP A 325 -9.65 10.14 21.21
N ILE A 326 -8.33 10.18 21.41
CA ILE A 326 -7.35 10.18 20.31
C ILE A 326 -7.39 8.85 19.54
N GLN A 327 -7.46 7.72 20.25
CA GLN A 327 -7.55 6.39 19.63
C GLN A 327 -8.81 6.27 18.76
N ASP A 328 -9.96 6.67 19.31
CA ASP A 328 -11.24 6.66 18.60
C ASP A 328 -11.22 7.57 17.38
N TYR A 329 -10.65 8.78 17.51
CA TYR A 329 -10.50 9.69 16.39
C TYR A 329 -9.65 9.11 15.26
N ILE A 330 -8.49 8.52 15.59
CA ILE A 330 -7.61 7.88 14.59
C ILE A 330 -8.33 6.73 13.90
N LEU A 331 -9.00 5.86 14.67
CA LEU A 331 -9.77 4.75 14.12
C LEU A 331 -10.84 5.25 13.15
N GLN A 332 -11.62 6.26 13.53
CA GLN A 332 -12.63 6.86 12.66
C GLN A 332 -12.05 7.53 11.42
N LEU A 333 -10.95 8.27 11.55
CA LEU A 333 -10.27 8.95 10.45
C LEU A 333 -9.78 7.92 9.41
N ILE A 334 -9.11 6.87 9.89
CA ILE A 334 -8.62 5.78 9.02
C ILE A 334 -9.79 5.05 8.37
N PHE A 335 -10.87 4.79 9.10
CA PHE A 335 -12.06 4.16 8.54
C PHE A 335 -12.70 4.99 7.43
N LYS A 336 -12.88 6.29 7.69
CA LYS A 336 -13.52 7.23 6.77
C LYS A 336 -12.68 7.46 5.51
N THR A 337 -11.36 7.53 5.67
CA THR A 337 -10.42 7.87 4.59
C THR A 337 -10.02 6.65 3.78
N LEU A 338 -9.55 5.59 4.44
CA LEU A 338 -9.00 4.40 3.79
C LEU A 338 -10.07 3.33 3.50
N LYS A 339 -11.25 3.43 4.12
CA LYS A 339 -12.39 2.51 3.93
C LYS A 339 -11.98 1.05 4.11
N VAL A 340 -11.47 0.72 5.29
CA VAL A 340 -10.99 -0.64 5.64
C VAL A 340 -12.11 -1.52 6.19
N LYS A 341 -11.97 -2.85 6.05
CA LYS A 341 -12.91 -3.83 6.63
C LYS A 341 -12.80 -3.88 8.16
N SER A 342 -11.58 -3.72 8.68
CA SER A 342 -11.28 -3.76 10.11
C SER A 342 -10.05 -2.93 10.44
N ALA A 343 -10.04 -2.32 11.63
CA ALA A 343 -8.91 -1.62 12.21
C ALA A 343 -8.82 -1.95 13.71
N TYR A 344 -7.60 -2.16 14.20
CA TYR A 344 -7.28 -2.52 15.59
C TYR A 344 -6.24 -1.54 16.09
N PHE A 345 -6.52 -0.85 17.19
CA PHE A 345 -5.55 0.03 17.83
C PHE A 345 -5.10 -0.62 19.13
N LEU A 346 -3.86 -1.11 19.17
CA LEU A 346 -3.31 -1.85 20.30
C LEU A 346 -2.39 -0.94 21.13
N SER A 347 -2.57 -0.91 22.44
CA SER A 347 -1.70 -0.27 23.42
C SER A 347 -0.89 -1.32 24.18
N ILE A 348 0.33 -0.96 24.58
CA ILE A 348 1.14 -1.82 25.43
C ILE A 348 0.57 -1.85 26.87
N ASP A 349 0.32 -3.07 27.38
CA ASP A 349 -0.12 -3.33 28.75
C ASP A 349 0.68 -4.54 29.30
N GLY A 350 1.67 -4.24 30.14
CA GLY A 350 2.59 -5.24 30.70
C GLY A 350 3.40 -5.97 29.63
N GLU A 351 3.13 -7.27 29.47
CA GLU A 351 3.85 -8.16 28.55
C GLU A 351 3.20 -8.26 27.15
N CYS A 352 2.00 -7.70 26.96
CA CYS A 352 1.23 -7.83 25.73
C CYS A 352 0.77 -6.47 25.20
N PHE A 353 0.52 -6.39 23.90
CA PHE A 353 -0.28 -5.35 23.28
C PHE A 353 -1.74 -5.78 23.26
N LYS A 354 -2.64 -4.94 23.81
CA LYS A 354 -4.10 -5.15 23.87
C LYS A 354 -4.82 -3.87 23.46
N GLY A 355 -6.04 -3.94 22.96
CA GLY A 355 -6.76 -2.69 22.67
C GLY A 355 -8.11 -2.82 21.97
N ALA A 356 -8.69 -1.66 21.68
CA ALA A 356 -10.02 -1.51 21.13
C ALA A 356 -10.08 -1.79 19.62
N ILE A 357 -11.26 -2.22 19.16
CA ILE A 357 -11.50 -2.60 17.76
C ILE A 357 -12.58 -1.74 17.16
N THR A 358 -12.39 -1.34 15.90
CA THR A 358 -13.46 -0.83 15.05
C THR A 358 -13.60 -1.74 13.82
N ARG A 359 -14.78 -2.37 13.66
CA ARG A 359 -15.10 -3.24 12.51
C ARG A 359 -16.24 -2.67 11.67
N PHE A 360 -16.21 -2.95 10.37
CA PHE A 360 -17.36 -2.72 9.50
C PHE A 360 -18.28 -3.94 9.55
N SER A 361 -19.47 -3.78 10.10
CA SER A 361 -20.51 -4.80 10.05
C SER A 361 -21.86 -4.14 9.76
N ASN A 362 -22.64 -4.70 8.81
CA ASN A 362 -23.97 -4.20 8.44
C ASN A 362 -24.06 -2.67 8.21
N ASN A 363 -23.11 -2.08 7.47
CA ASN A 363 -23.07 -0.64 7.18
C ASN A 363 -23.00 0.27 8.43
N LYS A 364 -22.65 -0.26 9.60
CA LYS A 364 -22.43 0.51 10.83
C LYS A 364 -21.04 0.24 11.40
N LEU A 365 -20.49 1.28 12.03
CA LEU A 365 -19.30 1.19 12.87
C LEU A 365 -19.74 0.62 14.22
N SER A 366 -19.13 -0.49 14.62
CA SER A 366 -19.26 -1.03 15.98
C SER A 366 -17.88 -1.05 16.63
N THR A 367 -17.77 -0.35 17.76
CA THR A 367 -16.61 -0.42 18.64
C THR A 367 -16.88 -1.47 19.70
N GLU A 368 -16.02 -2.50 19.77
CA GLU A 368 -16.08 -3.56 20.79
C GLU A 368 -14.72 -3.66 21.47
N GLU A 369 -14.72 -3.82 22.80
CA GLU A 369 -13.54 -4.28 23.54
C GLU A 369 -13.35 -5.77 23.29
N ILE A 370 -12.19 -6.18 22.78
CA ILE A 370 -11.88 -7.60 22.53
C ILE A 370 -10.56 -7.98 23.18
N THR A 371 -10.50 -9.26 23.56
CA THR A 371 -9.42 -10.03 24.19
C THR A 371 -8.27 -10.44 23.25
N GLN A 372 -8.12 -9.87 22.05
CA GLN A 372 -6.99 -10.22 21.18
C GLN A 372 -5.71 -9.57 21.69
N GLU A 373 -4.71 -10.40 21.96
CA GLU A 373 -3.43 -9.99 22.49
C GLU A 373 -2.31 -10.29 21.50
N LEU A 374 -1.33 -9.39 21.43
CA LEU A 374 -0.10 -9.61 20.68
C LEU A 374 1.08 -9.54 21.66
N ASP A 375 1.86 -10.62 21.75
CA ASP A 375 3.02 -10.68 22.64
C ASP A 375 4.05 -9.58 22.29
N LYS A 376 4.60 -8.88 23.30
CA LYS A 376 5.62 -7.84 23.07
C LYS A 376 6.93 -8.37 22.48
N ASN A 377 7.16 -9.68 22.55
CA ASN A 377 8.30 -10.42 22.05
C ASN A 377 7.98 -11.19 20.75
N SER A 378 6.79 -10.99 20.19
CA SER A 378 6.39 -11.54 18.89
C SER A 378 7.32 -11.09 17.76
N GLU A 379 7.35 -11.86 16.69
CA GLU A 379 8.21 -11.61 15.54
C GLU A 379 7.82 -10.31 14.83
N LEU A 380 6.52 -10.06 14.69
CA LEU A 380 5.97 -8.79 14.18
C LEU A 380 6.46 -7.59 15.01
N VAL A 381 6.42 -7.69 16.34
CA VAL A 381 6.86 -6.59 17.22
C VAL A 381 8.36 -6.38 17.12
N ARG A 382 9.15 -7.46 17.01
CA ARG A 382 10.60 -7.39 16.77
C ARG A 382 10.89 -6.63 15.47
N LEU A 383 10.22 -6.99 14.38
CA LEU A 383 10.36 -6.36 13.07
C LEU A 383 9.99 -4.87 13.12
N LEU A 384 8.86 -4.51 13.75
CA LEU A 384 8.43 -3.12 13.93
C LEU A 384 9.45 -2.30 14.71
N LYS A 385 10.04 -2.87 15.78
CA LYS A 385 11.07 -2.20 16.60
C LYS A 385 12.37 -1.98 15.83
N THR A 386 12.86 -3.00 15.11
CA THR A 386 14.14 -2.92 14.38
C THR A 386 14.02 -2.05 13.12
N GLY A 387 12.93 -2.18 12.37
CA GLY A 387 12.70 -1.41 11.15
C GLY A 387 12.27 0.04 11.39
N LYS A 388 11.61 0.31 12.53
CA LYS A 388 10.91 1.59 12.81
C LYS A 388 9.98 2.05 11.69
N ASP A 389 9.44 1.12 10.91
CA ASP A 389 8.64 1.40 9.72
C ASP A 389 7.38 0.51 9.67
N ILE A 390 6.46 0.88 8.79
CA ILE A 390 5.21 0.17 8.55
C ILE A 390 5.49 -1.22 7.97
N VAL A 391 4.86 -2.22 8.56
CA VAL A 391 4.96 -3.60 8.11
C VAL A 391 3.77 -3.92 7.21
N ILE A 392 4.04 -4.27 5.95
CA ILE A 392 3.04 -4.64 4.96
C ILE A 392 3.15 -6.13 4.70
N LYS A 393 2.13 -6.90 5.09
CA LYS A 393 2.12 -8.37 5.00
C LYS A 393 2.47 -8.87 3.60
N GLU A 394 1.99 -8.19 2.56
CA GLU A 394 2.27 -8.56 1.18
C GLU A 394 3.72 -8.33 0.73
N GLU A 395 4.47 -7.41 1.35
CA GLU A 395 5.87 -7.10 1.01
C GLU A 395 6.87 -7.97 1.79
N LEU A 396 6.48 -8.48 2.95
CA LEU A 396 7.32 -9.34 3.80
C LEU A 396 7.84 -10.58 3.08
N ALA A 397 7.05 -11.15 2.17
CA ALA A 397 7.43 -12.36 1.42
C ALA A 397 8.67 -12.17 0.52
N GLU A 398 9.08 -10.92 0.25
CA GLU A 398 10.29 -10.61 -0.52
C GLU A 398 11.50 -10.27 0.35
N VAL A 399 11.28 -9.90 1.61
CA VAL A 399 12.30 -9.32 2.50
C VAL A 399 12.73 -10.30 3.59
N VAL A 400 11.85 -11.24 3.95
CA VAL A 400 11.98 -12.09 5.13
C VAL A 400 12.03 -13.56 4.69
N GLU A 401 12.75 -14.41 5.43
CA GLU A 401 12.78 -15.85 5.17
C GLU A 401 11.39 -16.48 5.31
N ASN A 402 11.13 -17.59 4.61
CA ASN A 402 9.78 -18.21 4.58
C ASN A 402 9.26 -18.55 5.99
N ASP A 403 10.13 -19.00 6.88
CA ASP A 403 9.75 -19.42 8.24
C ASP A 403 9.33 -18.21 9.08
N GLU A 404 10.07 -17.10 9.02
CA GLU A 404 9.72 -15.83 9.70
C GLU A 404 8.47 -15.18 9.08
N PHE A 405 8.29 -15.26 7.77
CA PHE A 405 7.07 -14.79 7.11
C PHE A 405 5.81 -15.53 7.60
N ASP A 406 5.88 -16.86 7.71
CA ASP A 406 4.73 -17.66 8.14
C ASP A 406 4.37 -17.37 9.62
N ILE A 407 5.36 -17.11 10.48
CA ILE A 407 5.14 -16.66 11.87
C ILE A 407 4.39 -15.33 11.90
N ILE A 408 4.91 -14.29 11.23
CA ILE A 408 4.26 -12.96 11.19
C ILE A 408 2.87 -13.06 10.56
N ALA A 409 2.71 -13.91 9.54
CA ALA A 409 1.43 -14.10 8.88
C ALA A 409 0.38 -14.72 9.80
N GLU A 410 0.76 -15.64 10.69
CA GLU A 410 -0.10 -16.21 11.74
C GLU A 410 -0.36 -15.19 12.86
N GLU A 411 0.63 -14.38 13.26
CA GLU A 411 0.43 -13.29 14.25
C GLU A 411 -0.57 -12.22 13.77
N LEU A 412 -0.58 -11.89 12.47
CA LEU A 412 -1.52 -10.93 11.88
C LEU A 412 -2.91 -11.53 11.60
N LYS A 413 -3.05 -12.85 11.59
CA LYS A 413 -4.27 -13.55 11.18
C LYS A 413 -5.46 -13.32 12.12
N PRO A 414 -5.31 -13.34 13.47
CA PRO A 414 -6.38 -12.96 14.40
C PRO A 414 -6.99 -11.59 14.09
N PHE A 415 -6.15 -10.66 13.66
CA PHE A 415 -6.53 -9.29 13.35
C PHE A 415 -7.08 -9.13 11.92
N ASN A 416 -7.10 -10.19 11.09
CA ASN A 416 -7.25 -10.07 9.63
C ASN A 416 -6.30 -9.00 9.04
N GLY A 417 -5.11 -8.85 9.64
CA GLY A 417 -4.19 -7.76 9.39
C GLY A 417 -3.46 -7.89 8.06
N LYS A 418 -3.38 -6.77 7.35
CA LYS A 418 -2.60 -6.55 6.12
C LYS A 418 -1.46 -5.59 6.35
N ILE A 419 -1.67 -4.59 7.19
CA ILE A 419 -0.67 -3.60 7.56
C ILE A 419 -0.61 -3.49 9.08
N ALA A 420 0.60 -3.39 9.63
CA ALA A 420 0.84 -2.97 11.00
C ALA A 420 1.65 -1.66 11.00
N VAL A 421 1.09 -0.63 11.62
CA VAL A 421 1.67 0.71 11.70
C VAL A 421 2.17 0.94 13.12
N PRO A 422 3.47 1.17 13.34
CA PRO A 422 4.01 1.42 14.67
C PRO A 422 3.83 2.88 15.11
N PHE A 423 3.60 3.08 16.41
CA PHE A 423 3.56 4.39 17.06
C PHE A 423 4.63 4.42 18.14
N PHE A 424 5.64 5.27 17.94
CA PHE A 424 6.77 5.41 18.86
C PHE A 424 6.61 6.66 19.73
N ILE A 425 6.71 6.48 21.05
CA ILE A 425 6.85 7.56 22.02
C ILE A 425 8.26 7.46 22.59
N GLU A 426 9.09 8.50 22.39
CA GLU A 426 10.49 8.54 22.87
C GLU A 426 11.28 7.26 22.52
N ASP A 427 11.20 6.84 21.26
CA ASP A 427 11.81 5.61 20.72
C ASP A 427 11.27 4.27 21.26
N ARG A 428 10.22 4.30 22.10
CA ARG A 428 9.52 3.10 22.57
C ARG A 428 8.26 2.84 21.75
N LEU A 429 8.17 1.66 21.15
CA LEU A 429 6.95 1.21 20.50
C LEU A 429 5.84 1.06 21.55
N SER A 430 4.90 2.00 21.55
CA SER A 430 3.87 2.12 22.59
C SER A 430 2.49 1.72 22.08
N PHE A 431 2.24 1.93 20.78
CA PHE A 431 1.00 1.50 20.14
C PHE A 431 1.25 0.88 18.77
N ILE A 432 0.32 0.02 18.34
CA ILE A 432 0.33 -0.62 17.03
C ILE A 432 -1.07 -0.50 16.44
N LEU A 433 -1.18 0.08 15.25
CA LEU A 433 -2.41 0.10 14.47
C LEU A 433 -2.35 -1.01 13.41
N ILE A 434 -3.21 -2.02 13.55
CA ILE A 434 -3.33 -3.10 12.57
C ILE A 434 -4.55 -2.85 11.68
N LEU A 435 -4.33 -2.81 10.37
CA LEU A 435 -5.38 -2.55 9.37
C LEU A 435 -5.63 -3.78 8.50
N GLY A 436 -6.90 -4.09 8.29
CA GLY A 436 -7.33 -5.17 7.41
C GLY A 436 -7.39 -4.77 5.94
N GLU A 437 -8.08 -5.55 5.12
CA GLU A 437 -8.27 -5.23 3.70
C GLU A 437 -9.13 -3.97 3.51
N LYS A 438 -8.90 -3.22 2.44
CA LYS A 438 -9.83 -2.18 2.01
C LYS A 438 -11.16 -2.80 1.57
N LEU A 439 -12.28 -2.13 1.83
CA LEU A 439 -13.61 -2.45 1.32
C LEU A 439 -13.61 -2.54 -0.21
N SER A 440 -12.75 -1.77 -0.86
CA SER A 440 -12.59 -1.78 -2.31
C SER A 440 -11.86 -3.02 -2.85
N GLY A 441 -11.19 -3.80 -1.98
CA GLY A 441 -10.28 -4.88 -2.34
C GLY A 441 -8.95 -4.40 -2.94
N ASP A 442 -8.74 -3.08 -3.02
CA ASP A 442 -7.50 -2.50 -3.52
C ASP A 442 -6.39 -2.57 -2.47
N PHE A 443 -5.15 -2.56 -2.91
CA PHE A 443 -3.98 -2.47 -2.04
C PHE A 443 -3.87 -1.08 -1.38
N TYR A 444 -3.06 -1.00 -0.34
CA TYR A 444 -2.57 0.28 0.17
C TYR A 444 -1.56 0.85 -0.81
N SER A 445 -1.76 2.12 -1.17
CA SER A 445 -0.89 2.88 -2.05
C SER A 445 0.17 3.61 -1.26
N ASP A 446 1.22 4.10 -1.92
CA ASP A 446 2.28 4.89 -1.26
C ASP A 446 1.71 6.15 -0.60
N GLU A 447 0.64 6.74 -1.17
CA GLU A 447 -0.09 7.86 -0.56
C GLU A 447 -0.73 7.44 0.78
N ASP A 448 -1.24 6.21 0.89
CA ASP A 448 -1.80 5.68 2.14
C ASP A 448 -0.72 5.37 3.17
N ILE A 449 0.42 4.80 2.75
CA ILE A 449 1.55 4.53 3.64
C ILE A 449 2.12 5.85 4.20
N ASN A 450 2.29 6.85 3.35
CA ASN A 450 2.71 8.18 3.77
C ASN A 450 1.68 8.85 4.70
N LEU A 451 0.38 8.63 4.48
CA LEU A 451 -0.67 9.12 5.37
C LEU A 451 -0.52 8.46 6.75
N LEU A 452 -0.46 7.12 6.77
CA LEU A 452 -0.35 6.33 7.99
C LEU A 452 0.90 6.69 8.80
N SER A 453 2.04 6.86 8.14
CA SER A 453 3.31 7.26 8.77
C SER A 453 3.26 8.68 9.35
N THR A 454 2.63 9.62 8.63
CA THR A 454 2.47 11.00 9.11
C THR A 454 1.50 11.06 10.29
N ILE A 455 0.36 10.39 10.17
CA ILE A 455 -0.66 10.32 11.23
C ILE A 455 -0.11 9.61 12.45
N SER A 456 0.65 8.52 12.30
CA SER A 456 1.22 7.81 13.46
C SER A 456 2.21 8.68 14.23
N SER A 457 3.04 9.45 13.51
CA SER A 457 4.00 10.38 14.11
C SER A 457 3.30 11.52 14.86
N GLN A 458 2.27 12.15 14.26
CA GLN A 458 1.51 13.22 14.91
C GLN A 458 0.70 12.70 16.12
N ALA A 459 0.02 11.57 15.94
CA ALA A 459 -0.75 10.93 16.99
C ALA A 459 0.12 10.49 18.17
N ALA A 460 1.34 10.00 17.92
CA ALA A 460 2.24 9.64 19.00
C ALA A 460 2.58 10.83 19.91
N VAL A 461 2.71 12.04 19.34
CA VAL A 461 2.91 13.27 20.12
C VAL A 461 1.66 13.60 20.95
N SER A 462 0.47 13.56 20.35
CA SER A 462 -0.77 13.83 21.08
C SER A 462 -1.05 12.77 22.16
N LEU A 463 -0.81 11.48 21.88
CA LEU A 463 -0.96 10.39 22.85
C LEU A 463 0.00 10.55 24.02
N LYS A 464 1.26 10.95 23.76
CA LYS A 464 2.22 11.28 24.81
C LYS A 464 1.69 12.41 25.69
N ASN A 465 1.21 13.50 25.09
CA ASN A 465 0.67 14.63 25.83
C ASN A 465 -0.52 14.21 26.68
N ALA A 466 -1.45 13.42 26.12
CA ALA A 466 -2.61 12.90 26.84
C ALA A 466 -2.24 12.02 28.04
N MET A 467 -1.22 11.16 27.88
CA MET A 467 -0.71 10.33 28.99
C MET A 467 -0.09 11.19 30.08
N LEU A 468 0.70 12.22 29.71
CA LEU A 468 1.30 13.16 30.66
C LEU A 468 0.24 13.98 31.40
N TYR A 469 -0.81 14.41 30.71
CA TYR A 469 -1.94 15.10 31.34
C TYR A 469 -2.66 14.21 32.34
N GLY A 470 -2.92 12.95 31.99
CA GLY A 470 -3.54 11.99 32.92
C GLY A 470 -2.69 11.71 34.16
N GLU A 471 -1.37 11.53 33.99
CA GLU A 471 -0.45 11.35 35.13
C GLU A 471 -0.40 12.59 36.02
N LEU A 472 -0.38 13.78 35.43
CA LEU A 472 -0.40 15.04 36.17
C LEU A 472 -1.71 15.23 36.94
N GLU A 473 -2.85 14.96 36.31
CA GLU A 473 -4.17 15.04 36.94
C GLU A 473 -4.27 14.11 38.15
N GLN A 474 -3.86 12.85 37.99
CA GLN A 474 -3.81 11.87 39.08
C GLN A 474 -2.88 12.35 40.21
N ARG A 475 -1.70 12.89 39.89
CA ARG A 475 -0.76 13.39 40.89
C ARG A 475 -1.28 14.61 41.64
N VAL A 476 -2.01 15.49 40.96
CA VAL A 476 -2.68 16.64 41.58
C VAL A 476 -3.78 16.16 42.52
N GLU A 477 -4.56 15.17 42.11
CA GLU A 477 -5.61 14.57 42.94
C GLU A 477 -5.01 13.94 44.21
N ASP A 478 -3.98 13.10 44.08
CA ASP A 478 -3.27 12.47 45.19
C ASP A 478 -2.74 13.51 46.19
N ARG A 479 -2.04 14.55 45.70
CA ARG A 479 -1.48 15.61 46.56
C ARG A 479 -2.56 16.46 47.22
N THR A 480 -3.66 16.72 46.52
CA THR A 480 -4.80 17.46 47.10
C THR A 480 -5.46 16.65 48.19
N GLY A 481 -5.59 15.33 48.00
CA GLY A 481 -6.06 14.38 49.01
C GLY A 481 -5.16 14.36 50.25
N GLU A 482 -3.85 14.23 50.06
CA GLU A 482 -2.86 14.26 51.16
C GLU A 482 -2.88 15.59 51.92
N LEU A 483 -2.93 16.73 51.21
CA LEU A 483 -2.97 18.05 51.83
C LEU A 483 -4.26 18.24 52.62
N SER A 484 -5.40 17.82 52.07
CA SER A 484 -6.68 17.85 52.77
C SER A 484 -6.66 17.00 54.04
N TYR A 485 -6.03 15.82 53.98
CA TYR A 485 -5.88 14.94 55.14
C TYR A 485 -4.97 15.57 56.22
N ALA A 486 -3.83 16.11 55.83
CA ALA A 486 -2.89 16.79 56.74
C ALA A 486 -3.52 18.03 57.40
N ASN A 487 -4.25 18.84 56.62
CA ASN A 487 -4.98 20.00 57.14
C ASN A 487 -6.02 19.59 58.20
N LYS A 488 -6.78 18.52 57.94
CA LYS A 488 -7.75 17.99 58.91
C LYS A 488 -7.08 17.50 60.18
N GLN A 489 -5.97 16.77 60.07
CA GLN A 489 -5.22 16.33 61.25
C GLN A 489 -4.70 17.50 62.09
N LEU A 490 -4.19 18.55 61.44
CA LEU A 490 -3.74 19.76 62.15
C LEU A 490 -4.90 20.45 62.87
N GLU A 491 -6.09 20.52 62.25
CA GLU A 491 -7.29 21.08 62.86
C GLU A 491 -7.71 20.28 64.10
N ASP A 492 -7.79 18.95 63.99
CA ASP A 492 -8.17 18.06 65.09
C ASP A 492 -7.13 18.12 66.23
N PHE A 493 -5.84 18.09 65.91
CA PHE A 493 -4.77 18.24 66.90
C PHE A 493 -4.84 19.59 67.62
N THR A 494 -4.99 20.70 66.89
CA THR A 494 -5.04 22.05 67.47
C THR A 494 -6.26 22.21 68.39
N LYS A 495 -7.42 21.63 68.01
CA LYS A 495 -8.62 21.62 68.84
C LYS A 495 -8.41 20.85 70.15
N VAL A 496 -7.87 19.63 70.08
CA VAL A 496 -7.63 18.78 71.25
C VAL A 496 -6.61 19.42 72.19
N VAL A 497 -5.44 19.82 71.68
CA VAL A 497 -4.38 20.44 72.49
C VAL A 497 -4.87 21.72 73.18
N SER A 498 -5.66 22.54 72.49
CA SER A 498 -6.16 23.77 73.11
C SER A 498 -7.16 23.52 74.23
N HIS A 499 -8.04 22.53 74.08
CA HIS A 499 -8.93 22.10 75.16
C HIS A 499 -8.12 21.62 76.38
N ASP A 500 -7.14 20.75 76.15
CA ASP A 500 -6.33 20.15 77.21
C ASP A 500 -5.38 21.15 77.90
N LEU A 501 -4.97 22.22 77.21
CA LEU A 501 -4.22 23.32 77.79
C LEU A 501 -5.09 24.32 78.56
N GLN A 502 -6.35 24.50 78.16
CA GLN A 502 -7.28 25.42 78.84
C GLN A 502 -7.75 24.89 80.20
N GLU A 503 -7.98 23.59 80.33
CA GLU A 503 -8.47 22.96 81.55
C GLU A 503 -7.55 23.19 82.78
N PRO A 504 -6.22 22.94 82.73
CA PRO A 504 -5.33 23.21 83.84
C PRO A 504 -5.20 24.71 84.12
N LEU A 505 -5.18 25.57 83.09
CA LEU A 505 -5.14 27.03 83.28
C LEU A 505 -6.39 27.53 84.01
N TRP A 506 -7.56 27.00 83.67
CA TRP A 506 -8.81 27.30 84.37
C TRP A 506 -8.77 26.85 85.82
N LYS A 507 -8.25 25.64 86.11
CA LYS A 507 -8.07 25.15 87.49
C LYS A 507 -7.11 26.05 88.30
N VAL A 508 -5.95 26.43 87.74
CA VAL A 508 -5.01 27.34 88.42
C VAL A 508 -5.66 28.71 88.66
N LYS A 509 -6.41 29.23 87.68
CA LYS A 509 -7.17 30.49 87.84
C LYS A 509 -8.20 30.38 88.96
N MET A 510 -8.98 29.29 89.01
CA MET A 510 -10.02 29.06 90.02
C MET A 510 -9.44 28.96 91.45
N PHE A 511 -8.34 28.23 91.64
CA PHE A 511 -7.66 28.18 92.94
C PHE A 511 -7.02 29.53 93.29
N GLY A 512 -6.47 30.23 92.30
CA GLY A 512 -5.94 31.59 92.46
C GLY A 512 -7.02 32.61 92.85
N ASP A 513 -8.19 32.55 92.23
CA ASP A 513 -9.36 33.39 92.54
C ASP A 513 -9.84 33.12 93.98
N ARG A 514 -9.87 31.86 94.42
CA ARG A 514 -10.19 31.49 95.82
C ARG A 514 -9.15 32.00 96.81
N LEU A 515 -7.86 31.87 96.51
CA LEU A 515 -6.78 32.39 97.37
C LEU A 515 -6.85 33.92 97.46
N LYS A 516 -7.11 34.60 96.34
CA LYS A 516 -7.28 36.06 96.29
C LYS A 516 -8.49 36.50 97.11
N ALA A 517 -9.63 35.81 97.02
CA ALA A 517 -10.84 36.19 97.76
C ALA A 517 -10.76 35.87 99.26
N GLY A 518 -10.18 34.72 99.63
CA GLY A 518 -10.18 34.24 101.02
C GLY A 518 -9.01 34.72 101.89
N TYR A 519 -7.88 35.12 101.29
CA TYR A 519 -6.66 35.49 102.01
C TYR A 519 -6.09 36.86 101.58
N ALA A 520 -6.86 37.69 100.87
CA ALA A 520 -6.43 39.01 100.38
C ALA A 520 -5.89 39.94 101.50
N GLU A 521 -6.47 39.87 102.69
CA GLU A 521 -6.09 40.72 103.83
C GLU A 521 -4.84 40.21 104.58
N VAL A 522 -4.46 38.93 104.39
CA VAL A 522 -3.30 38.30 105.04
C VAL A 522 -2.07 38.28 104.11
N LEU A 523 -2.30 38.34 102.80
CA LEU A 523 -1.25 38.38 101.78
C LEU A 523 -0.70 39.81 101.61
N GLU A 524 0.26 40.20 102.45
CA GLU A 524 0.98 41.48 102.34
C GLU A 524 2.33 41.36 101.58
N GLY A 525 2.80 42.48 101.04
CA GLY A 525 4.11 42.59 100.39
C GLY A 525 4.29 41.66 99.18
N LYS A 526 5.30 40.78 99.23
CA LYS A 526 5.72 39.92 98.10
C LYS A 526 4.66 38.87 97.72
N GLY A 527 3.80 38.42 98.64
CA GLY A 527 2.79 37.40 98.37
C GLY A 527 1.70 37.88 97.39
N ARG A 528 1.28 39.14 97.51
CA ARG A 528 0.32 39.77 96.61
C ARG A 528 0.89 40.01 95.21
N ASP A 529 2.16 40.45 95.12
CA ASP A 529 2.89 40.61 93.85
C ASP A 529 3.02 39.27 93.09
N TYR A 530 3.37 38.17 93.77
CA TYR A 530 3.42 36.85 93.14
C TYR A 530 2.04 36.37 92.62
N MET A 531 0.96 36.64 93.37
CA MET A 531 -0.41 36.33 92.94
C MET A 531 -0.83 37.13 91.70
N GLU A 532 -0.54 38.43 91.65
CA GLU A 532 -0.84 39.25 90.47
C GLU A 532 -0.02 38.82 89.25
N ARG A 533 1.26 38.49 89.43
CA ARG A 533 2.11 37.95 88.36
C ARG A 533 1.60 36.61 87.84
N MET A 534 1.17 35.72 88.72
CA MET A 534 0.56 34.44 88.33
C MET A 534 -0.72 34.66 87.53
N TYR A 535 -1.59 35.56 87.98
CA TYR A 535 -2.83 35.89 87.27
C TYR A 535 -2.59 36.50 85.89
N SER A 536 -1.62 37.41 85.80
CA SER A 536 -1.17 38.02 84.56
C SER A 536 -0.60 36.98 83.60
N ALA A 537 0.19 36.02 84.11
CA ALA A 537 0.72 34.91 83.32
C ALA A 537 -0.37 33.97 82.80
N ILE A 538 -1.36 33.60 83.62
CA ILE A 538 -2.50 32.76 83.20
C ILE A 538 -3.36 33.46 82.15
N THR A 539 -3.69 34.73 82.37
CA THR A 539 -4.49 35.53 81.43
C THR A 539 -3.78 35.67 80.09
N ARG A 540 -2.46 35.88 80.11
CA ARG A 540 -1.63 35.92 78.90
C ARG A 540 -1.59 34.57 78.18
N MET A 541 -1.48 33.45 78.91
CA MET A 541 -1.50 32.11 78.32
C MET A 541 -2.86 31.77 77.69
N GLN A 542 -3.97 32.12 78.35
CA GLN A 542 -5.31 31.95 77.79
C GLN A 542 -5.50 32.76 76.51
N ARG A 543 -5.01 34.00 76.49
CA ARG A 543 -5.03 34.85 75.28
C ARG A 543 -4.20 34.23 74.15
N LEU A 544 -2.99 33.77 74.43
CA LEU A 544 -2.13 33.11 73.42
C LEU A 544 -2.76 31.84 72.84
N ILE A 545 -3.41 31.00 73.67
CA ILE A 545 -4.11 29.80 73.19
C ILE A 545 -5.29 30.18 72.30
N ASN A 546 -6.07 31.19 72.69
CA ASN A 546 -7.19 31.67 71.88
C ASN A 546 -6.73 32.31 70.55
N ASP A 547 -5.63 33.07 70.59
CA ASP A 547 -5.03 33.68 69.40
C ASP A 547 -4.46 32.61 68.45
N LEU A 548 -3.85 31.54 68.98
CA LEU A 548 -3.38 30.39 68.21
C LEU A 548 -4.54 29.63 67.53
N LEU A 549 -5.64 29.43 68.25
CA LEU A 549 -6.86 28.83 67.69
C LEU A 549 -7.47 29.71 66.58
N ALA A 550 -7.50 31.03 66.79
CA ALA A 550 -7.98 31.97 65.79
C ALA A 550 -7.08 31.95 64.55
N LEU A 551 -5.76 31.94 64.73
CA LEU A 551 -4.79 31.84 63.64
C LEU A 551 -4.95 30.53 62.86
N SER A 552 -5.07 29.39 63.54
CA SER A 552 -5.32 28.09 62.91
C SER A 552 -6.59 28.11 62.04
N ARG A 553 -7.68 28.72 62.52
CA ARG A 553 -8.93 28.87 61.75
C ARG A 553 -8.79 29.80 60.54
N VAL A 554 -7.94 30.82 60.61
CA VAL A 554 -7.69 31.76 59.50
C VAL A 554 -6.82 31.13 58.43
N THR A 555 -5.77 30.39 58.81
CA THR A 555 -4.88 29.70 57.86
C THR A 555 -5.60 28.53 57.15
N ILE A 556 -6.61 27.94 57.81
CA ILE A 556 -7.41 26.81 57.29
C ILE A 556 -8.70 27.31 56.58
N GLY A 557 -8.98 28.61 56.61
CA GLY A 557 -10.17 29.22 56.01
C GLY A 557 -10.19 29.15 54.48
N VAL A 558 -10.81 28.09 53.95
CA VAL A 558 -11.40 28.05 52.61
C VAL A 558 -12.30 29.27 52.47
N GLN A 559 -11.99 30.20 51.55
CA GLN A 559 -12.99 31.17 51.12
C GLN A 559 -14.13 30.39 50.47
N PRO A 560 -15.39 30.52 50.94
CA PRO A 560 -16.51 29.92 50.22
C PRO A 560 -16.54 30.52 48.81
N ASN A 561 -16.56 29.67 47.78
CA ASN A 561 -16.73 30.09 46.39
C ASN A 561 -18.01 30.93 46.29
N ILE A 562 -17.86 32.23 46.18
CA ILE A 562 -18.96 33.15 45.90
C ILE A 562 -19.11 33.17 44.37
N SER A 563 -20.31 32.89 43.88
CA SER A 563 -20.65 33.09 42.47
C SER A 563 -20.48 34.58 42.14
N VAL A 564 -19.58 34.89 41.21
CA VAL A 564 -19.38 36.24 40.68
C VAL A 564 -19.98 36.30 39.28
N ASP A 565 -20.92 37.22 39.06
CA ASP A 565 -21.49 37.49 37.74
C ASP A 565 -20.47 38.26 36.89
N LEU A 566 -20.11 37.69 35.74
CA LEU A 566 -19.11 38.23 34.81
C LEU A 566 -19.70 39.20 33.77
N ASN A 567 -20.97 39.59 33.86
CA ASN A 567 -21.60 40.54 32.93
C ASN A 567 -21.62 41.99 33.43
N ARG A 568 -20.52 42.49 34.00
CA ARG A 568 -20.34 43.93 34.28
C ARG A 568 -19.12 44.53 33.62
#